data_AF-A0A363P149-F1
#
_entry.id   AF-A0A363P149-F1
#
_cell.length_a   1.000
_cell.length_b   1.000
_cell.length_c   1.000
_cell.angle_alpha   90.00
_cell.angle_beta   90.00
_cell.angle_gamma   90.00
#
_symmetry.space_group_name_H-M   'P 1'
#
loop_
_entity.id
_entity.type
_entity.pdbx_description
1 polymer ?
#
loop_
_entity_poly.entity_id
_entity_poly.type
_entity_poly.pdbx_seq_one_letter_code
_entity_poly.pdbx_strand_id
1 'polypeptide(L)'
;MVMAKGPGYKAPIKTVSDQQGKVISIEGVGNSRTIEAKGGETIQIEGADNKVVIRGNVSKVIIEGKGNTVTGNDVSTVTIEGADNMVNIGSVETVQIEGIKNHVHYKSTKNKSGQVKVSTEGADNMVMKMK
;
A
#
# COMPACT_ATOMS: atom_id res chain seq x y z
N MET A 1 51.65 -3.09 34.88
CA MET A 1 50.27 -3.09 35.43
C MET A 1 49.57 -1.91 34.77
N VAL A 2 48.59 -1.99 33.89
CA VAL A 2 47.60 -3.01 33.54
C VAL A 2 47.26 -2.88 32.05
N MET A 3 46.85 -3.99 31.44
CA MET A 3 46.31 -4.09 30.10
C MET A 3 44.85 -3.59 30.06
N ALA A 4 44.41 -3.07 28.91
CA ALA A 4 43.05 -3.30 28.41
C ALA A 4 43.04 -3.27 26.87
N LYS A 5 42.75 -4.43 26.27
CA LYS A 5 42.38 -4.61 24.86
C LYS A 5 40.87 -4.39 24.70
N GLY A 6 40.47 -3.86 23.56
CA GLY A 6 39.12 -4.03 23.01
C GLY A 6 39.02 -3.48 21.58
N PRO A 7 38.74 -4.30 20.55
CA PRO A 7 38.38 -3.83 19.21
C PRO A 7 36.86 -3.65 19.13
N GLY A 8 36.36 -2.72 18.32
CA GLY A 8 34.93 -2.77 18.01
C GLY A 8 34.29 -1.54 17.38
N TYR A 9 33.97 -1.70 16.09
CA TYR A 9 32.79 -1.20 15.40
C TYR A 9 32.65 0.32 15.19
N LYS A 10 33.07 0.78 14.00
CA LYS A 10 32.31 1.81 13.30
C LYS A 10 31.09 1.15 12.63
N ALA A 11 29.90 1.36 13.19
CA ALA A 11 28.64 1.30 12.45
C ALA A 11 27.87 2.57 12.86
N PRO A 12 27.29 3.33 11.90
CA PRO A 12 26.47 2.78 10.83
C PRO A 12 26.80 3.38 9.45
N ILE A 13 26.89 2.52 8.43
CA ILE A 13 26.28 2.89 7.15
C ILE A 13 24.97 2.12 7.11
N LYS A 14 23.97 2.64 7.82
CA LYS A 14 22.60 2.49 7.35
C LYS A 14 22.37 3.74 6.54
N THR A 15 22.58 3.60 5.23
CA THR A 15 21.87 4.40 4.25
C THR A 15 20.40 4.25 4.60
N VAL A 16 19.88 5.18 5.41
CA VAL A 16 18.45 5.36 5.52
C VAL A 16 18.13 6.06 4.21
N SER A 17 17.85 5.28 3.16
CA SER A 17 17.17 5.88 2.02
C SER A 17 15.82 6.24 2.59
N ASP A 18 15.68 7.51 2.95
CA ASP A 18 14.38 8.10 3.12
C ASP A 18 13.76 8.09 1.72
N GLN A 19 13.21 6.94 1.33
CA GLN A 19 12.26 6.81 0.24
C GLN A 19 10.94 7.37 0.77
N GLN A 20 10.96 8.60 1.28
CA GLN A 20 9.76 9.42 1.41
C GLN A 20 9.34 9.77 -0.02
N GLY A 21 8.79 8.75 -0.68
CA GLY A 21 8.15 8.88 -1.96
C GLY A 21 7.05 9.91 -1.81
N LYS A 22 6.98 10.81 -2.78
CA LYS A 22 5.96 11.85 -2.89
C LYS A 22 4.59 11.29 -2.50
N VAL A 23 3.96 11.91 -1.50
CA VAL A 23 2.57 11.62 -1.13
C VAL A 23 1.65 12.38 -2.08
N ILE A 24 0.66 11.70 -2.64
CA ILE A 24 -0.40 12.29 -3.46
C ILE A 24 -1.72 12.07 -2.71
N SER A 25 -2.26 13.15 -2.14
CA SER A 25 -3.51 13.12 -1.36
C SER A 25 -4.75 13.40 -2.24
N ILE A 26 -5.82 12.64 -1.98
CA ILE A 26 -7.16 12.82 -2.52
C ILE A 26 -8.12 12.81 -1.33
N GLU A 27 -8.60 13.99 -0.94
CA GLU A 27 -9.53 14.16 0.18
C GLU A 27 -10.92 14.57 -0.32
N GLY A 28 -11.96 14.15 0.42
CA GLY A 28 -13.34 14.59 0.22
C GLY A 28 -14.24 13.51 -0.33
N VAL A 29 -15.32 13.92 -1.01
CA VAL A 29 -16.39 13.03 -1.46
C VAL A 29 -16.55 13.08 -2.98
N GLY A 30 -16.64 11.93 -3.62
CA GLY A 30 -17.01 11.82 -5.03
C GLY A 30 -15.94 12.31 -6.02
N ASN A 31 -14.68 12.41 -5.61
CA ASN A 31 -13.60 12.79 -6.53
C ASN A 31 -13.44 11.73 -7.63
N SER A 32 -13.10 12.16 -8.84
CA SER A 32 -12.61 11.27 -9.90
C SER A 32 -11.25 11.75 -10.39
N ARG A 33 -10.21 10.94 -10.19
CA ARG A 33 -8.82 11.31 -10.53
C ARG A 33 -8.09 10.18 -11.24
N THR A 34 -7.23 10.56 -12.18
CA THR A 34 -6.19 9.69 -12.72
C THR A 34 -4.83 10.20 -12.26
N ILE A 35 -3.99 9.31 -11.75
CA ILE A 35 -2.67 9.61 -11.21
C ILE A 35 -1.63 8.89 -12.06
N GLU A 36 -0.67 9.66 -12.58
CA GLU A 36 0.50 9.13 -13.26
C GLU A 36 1.65 9.04 -12.25
N ALA A 37 1.93 7.82 -11.78
CA ALA A 37 2.99 7.51 -10.82
C ALA A 37 4.26 7.03 -11.54
N LYS A 38 5.42 7.41 -11.00
CA LYS A 38 6.73 7.11 -11.59
C LYS A 38 7.50 6.04 -10.80
N GLY A 39 6.96 5.57 -9.68
CA GLY A 39 7.59 4.64 -8.77
C GLY A 39 8.04 5.33 -7.49
N GLY A 40 7.80 4.69 -6.35
CA GLY A 40 8.17 5.21 -5.04
C GLY A 40 7.02 5.91 -4.31
N GLU A 41 6.03 6.45 -5.03
CA GLU A 41 4.98 7.30 -4.44
C GLU A 41 4.03 6.54 -3.48
N THR A 42 3.45 7.32 -2.57
CA THR A 42 2.32 6.90 -1.74
C THR A 42 1.07 7.65 -2.19
N ILE A 43 0.01 6.92 -2.49
CA ILE A 43 -1.30 7.49 -2.80
C ILE A 43 -2.17 7.37 -1.55
N GLN A 44 -2.67 8.50 -1.05
CA GLN A 44 -3.52 8.58 0.13
C GLN A 44 -4.90 9.09 -0.29
N ILE A 45 -5.93 8.31 0.02
CA ILE A 45 -7.31 8.59 -0.36
C ILE A 45 -8.14 8.62 0.90
N GLU A 46 -8.68 9.78 1.23
CA GLU A 46 -9.48 10.01 2.42
C GLU A 46 -10.89 10.51 2.05
N GLY A 47 -11.90 9.94 2.71
CA GLY A 47 -13.29 10.34 2.54
C GLY A 47 -14.13 9.27 1.85
N ALA A 48 -15.08 9.69 1.01
CA ALA A 48 -16.13 8.80 0.53
C ALA A 48 -16.34 8.81 -0.97
N ASP A 49 -16.70 7.65 -1.53
CA ASP A 49 -17.14 7.49 -2.92
C ASP A 49 -16.15 8.01 -3.98
N ASN A 50 -14.86 8.09 -3.65
CA ASN A 50 -13.83 8.55 -4.57
C ASN A 50 -13.46 7.45 -5.57
N LYS A 51 -13.18 7.84 -6.82
CA LYS A 51 -12.76 6.95 -7.91
C LYS A 51 -11.37 7.34 -8.39
N VAL A 52 -10.39 6.50 -8.12
CA VAL A 52 -8.98 6.78 -8.42
C VAL A 52 -8.42 5.72 -9.37
N VAL A 53 -7.82 6.18 -10.47
CA VAL A 53 -7.07 5.34 -11.41
C VAL A 53 -5.59 5.67 -11.29
N ILE A 54 -4.77 4.67 -10.98
CA ILE A 54 -3.32 4.80 -10.85
C ILE A 54 -2.66 4.14 -12.05
N ARG A 55 -1.84 4.91 -12.77
CA ARG A 55 -1.00 4.44 -13.86
C ARG A 55 0.46 4.48 -13.43
N GLY A 56 1.18 3.41 -13.72
CA GLY A 56 2.54 3.20 -13.25
C GLY A 56 2.60 2.42 -11.93
N ASN A 57 3.79 2.43 -11.33
CA ASN A 57 4.09 1.69 -10.12
C ASN A 57 3.98 2.62 -8.91
N VAL A 58 3.40 2.16 -7.81
CA VAL A 58 3.37 2.90 -6.54
C VAL A 58 3.83 2.01 -5.40
N SER A 59 4.49 2.61 -4.40
CA SER A 59 4.93 1.88 -3.22
C SER A 59 3.76 1.52 -2.32
N LYS A 60 2.83 2.47 -2.15
CA LYS A 60 1.75 2.31 -1.19
C LYS A 60 0.47 3.00 -1.65
N VAL A 61 -0.66 2.34 -1.42
CA VAL A 61 -1.98 2.94 -1.48
C VAL A 61 -2.59 2.84 -0.08
N ILE A 62 -3.01 3.98 0.46
CA ILE A 62 -3.72 4.10 1.74
C ILE A 62 -5.12 4.62 1.41
N ILE A 63 -6.14 3.94 1.93
CA ILE A 63 -7.54 4.30 1.75
C ILE A 63 -8.16 4.40 3.15
N GLU A 64 -8.66 5.57 3.51
CA GLU A 64 -9.36 5.81 4.75
C GLU A 64 -10.76 6.35 4.45
N GLY A 65 -11.79 5.64 4.90
CA GLY A 65 -13.18 6.03 4.72
C GLY A 65 -14.03 4.99 4.00
N LYS A 66 -14.97 5.44 3.16
CA LYS A 66 -16.08 4.58 2.70
C LYS A 66 -16.32 4.61 1.20
N GLY A 67 -16.56 3.44 0.59
CA GLY A 67 -17.08 3.37 -0.79
C GLY A 67 -16.08 3.81 -1.86
N ASN A 68 -14.81 3.96 -1.51
CA ASN A 68 -13.79 4.38 -2.46
C ASN A 68 -13.47 3.23 -3.43
N THR A 69 -13.27 3.55 -4.71
CA THR A 69 -12.85 2.62 -5.75
C THR A 69 -11.48 3.00 -6.28
N VAL A 70 -10.52 2.08 -6.18
CA VAL A 70 -9.16 2.26 -6.69
C VAL A 70 -8.87 1.21 -7.75
N THR A 71 -8.35 1.64 -8.90
CA THR A 71 -7.82 0.75 -9.93
C THR A 71 -6.35 1.08 -10.17
N GLY A 72 -5.47 0.08 -10.18
CA GLY A 72 -4.04 0.28 -10.39
C GLY A 72 -3.35 -0.89 -11.09
N ASN A 73 -2.12 -0.66 -11.55
CA ASN A 73 -1.31 -1.73 -12.16
C ASN A 73 -0.46 -2.44 -11.12
N ASP A 74 0.60 -1.81 -10.62
CA ASP A 74 1.54 -2.43 -9.68
C ASP A 74 1.62 -1.59 -8.40
N VAL A 75 1.27 -2.22 -7.27
CA VAL A 75 1.24 -1.58 -5.96
C VAL A 75 1.94 -2.48 -4.97
N SER A 76 3.00 -2.05 -4.29
CA SER A 76 3.67 -2.94 -3.34
C SER A 76 2.78 -3.25 -2.12
N THR A 77 2.16 -2.22 -1.54
CA THR A 77 1.32 -2.35 -0.34
C THR A 77 -0.01 -1.62 -0.49
N VAL A 78 -1.10 -2.29 -0.13
CA VAL A 78 -2.42 -1.69 0.04
C VAL A 78 -2.80 -1.72 1.51
N THR A 79 -3.19 -0.57 2.04
CA THR A 79 -3.77 -0.42 3.39
C THR A 79 -5.16 0.20 3.25
N ILE A 80 -6.15 -0.40 3.91
CA ILE A 80 -7.54 0.09 3.92
C ILE A 80 -8.01 0.18 5.36
N GLU A 81 -8.51 1.34 5.75
CA GLU A 81 -9.25 1.57 6.99
C GLU A 81 -10.65 2.10 6.65
N GLY A 82 -11.70 1.39 7.08
CA GLY A 82 -13.09 1.82 6.89
C GLY A 82 -13.98 0.78 6.22
N ALA A 83 -14.89 1.23 5.36
CA ALA A 83 -16.03 0.42 4.92
C ALA A 83 -16.29 0.40 3.42
N ASP A 84 -16.74 -0.73 2.88
CA ASP A 84 -17.24 -0.85 1.50
C ASP A 84 -16.26 -0.37 0.40
N ASN A 85 -14.94 -0.40 0.66
CA ASN A 85 -13.95 0.03 -0.33
C ASN A 85 -13.64 -1.09 -1.33
N MET A 86 -13.36 -0.70 -2.57
CA MET A 86 -13.06 -1.60 -3.68
C MET A 86 -11.70 -1.29 -4.30
N VAL A 87 -10.81 -2.28 -4.34
CA VAL A 87 -9.48 -2.13 -4.91
C VAL A 87 -9.24 -3.19 -5.97
N ASN A 88 -8.93 -2.78 -7.20
CA ASN A 88 -8.61 -3.68 -8.31
C ASN A 88 -7.20 -3.39 -8.82
N ILE A 89 -6.26 -4.30 -8.56
CA ILE A 89 -4.84 -4.08 -8.88
C ILE A 89 -4.28 -5.21 -9.77
N GLY A 90 -3.32 -4.91 -10.64
CA GLY A 90 -2.59 -5.91 -11.42
C GLY A 90 -1.70 -6.80 -10.54
N SER A 91 -0.72 -6.23 -9.85
CA SER A 91 0.11 -6.95 -8.89
C SER A 91 0.21 -6.26 -7.53
N VAL A 92 0.19 -7.08 -6.47
CA VAL A 92 0.32 -6.62 -5.08
C VAL A 92 1.19 -7.56 -4.27
N GLU A 93 1.91 -7.04 -3.28
CA GLU A 93 2.73 -7.87 -2.38
C GLU A 93 2.12 -8.00 -0.99
N THR A 94 1.55 -6.92 -0.47
CA THR A 94 0.96 -6.86 0.87
C THR A 94 -0.41 -6.18 0.82
N VAL A 95 -1.38 -6.76 1.53
CA VAL A 95 -2.72 -6.19 1.74
C VAL A 95 -3.02 -6.19 3.24
N GLN A 96 -3.37 -5.03 3.76
CA GLN A 96 -3.80 -4.82 5.14
C GLN A 96 -5.16 -4.14 5.13
N ILE A 97 -6.12 -4.71 5.86
CA ILE A 97 -7.49 -4.19 5.92
C ILE A 97 -7.93 -4.15 7.37
N GLU A 98 -8.46 -3.02 7.80
CA GLU A 98 -9.17 -2.84 9.06
C GLU A 98 -10.55 -2.23 8.75
N GLY A 99 -11.62 -2.93 9.13
CA GLY A 99 -12.99 -2.44 8.98
C GLY A 99 -13.92 -3.46 8.33
N ILE A 100 -14.90 -3.00 7.55
CA ILE A 100 -16.00 -3.85 7.10
C ILE A 100 -16.22 -3.84 5.58
N LYS A 101 -16.48 -5.02 4.99
CA LYS A 101 -16.91 -5.14 3.58
C LYS A 101 -15.95 -4.54 2.55
N ASN A 102 -14.65 -4.51 2.84
CA ASN A 102 -13.65 -4.04 1.88
C ASN A 102 -13.21 -5.21 0.99
N HIS A 103 -13.20 -5.03 -0.33
CA HIS A 103 -12.69 -6.05 -1.24
C HIS A 103 -11.47 -5.58 -2.03
N VAL A 104 -10.46 -6.46 -2.09
CA VAL A 104 -9.24 -6.29 -2.85
C VAL A 104 -9.10 -7.41 -3.86
N HIS A 105 -9.11 -7.07 -5.13
CA HIS A 105 -8.87 -7.97 -6.23
C HIS A 105 -7.48 -7.73 -6.80
N TYR A 106 -6.71 -8.79 -7.02
CA TYR A 106 -5.39 -8.70 -7.62
C TYR A 106 -5.13 -9.82 -8.62
N LYS A 107 -4.26 -9.64 -9.63
CA LYS A 107 -3.96 -10.69 -10.61
C LYS A 107 -2.70 -11.49 -10.27
N SER A 108 -1.68 -10.83 -9.71
CA SER A 108 -0.38 -11.45 -9.46
C SER A 108 0.37 -10.84 -8.27
N THR A 109 1.53 -11.39 -7.94
CA THR A 109 2.48 -10.82 -6.97
C THR A 109 3.88 -10.95 -7.54
N LYS A 110 4.73 -9.96 -7.26
CA LYS A 110 6.14 -9.93 -7.68
C LYS A 110 7.10 -10.29 -6.55
N ASN A 111 6.57 -10.60 -5.36
CA ASN A 111 7.42 -10.97 -4.23
C ASN A 111 8.03 -12.36 -4.42
N LYS A 112 9.18 -12.57 -3.77
CA LYS A 112 9.96 -13.81 -3.91
C LYS A 112 9.24 -15.06 -3.40
N SER A 113 8.24 -14.89 -2.52
CA SER A 113 7.42 -16.00 -2.00
C SER A 113 6.32 -16.45 -2.96
N GLY A 114 6.00 -15.66 -4.00
CA GLY A 114 4.90 -15.96 -4.92
C GLY A 114 3.50 -15.89 -4.27
N GLN A 115 3.41 -15.39 -3.04
CA GLN A 115 2.20 -15.33 -2.22
C GLN A 115 2.02 -13.91 -1.67
N VAL A 116 0.81 -13.36 -1.76
CA VAL A 116 0.48 -12.06 -1.16
C VAL A 116 0.38 -12.22 0.35
N LYS A 117 0.98 -11.28 1.10
CA LYS A 117 0.79 -11.20 2.56
C LYS A 117 -0.52 -10.49 2.83
N VAL A 118 -1.45 -11.16 3.50
CA VAL A 118 -2.79 -10.62 3.79
C VAL A 118 -3.01 -10.59 5.29
N SER A 119 -3.48 -9.44 5.78
CA SER A 119 -3.97 -9.26 7.15
C SER A 119 -5.29 -8.50 7.09
N THR A 120 -6.32 -9.04 7.74
CA THR A 120 -7.66 -8.47 7.75
C THR A 120 -8.21 -8.48 9.17
N GLU A 121 -8.67 -7.34 9.63
CA GLU A 121 -9.39 -7.13 10.88
C GLU A 121 -10.79 -6.55 10.60
N GLY A 122 -11.78 -6.95 11.40
CA GLY A 122 -13.18 -6.63 11.18
C GLY A 122 -13.96 -7.73 10.44
N ALA A 123 -15.00 -7.35 9.69
CA ALA A 123 -15.99 -8.31 9.17
C ALA A 123 -16.20 -8.16 7.65
N ASP A 124 -16.49 -9.28 6.98
CA ASP A 124 -16.83 -9.33 5.55
C ASP A 124 -15.77 -8.74 4.60
N ASN A 125 -14.50 -8.67 5.01
CA ASN A 125 -13.42 -8.27 4.13
C ASN A 125 -13.00 -9.42 3.19
N MET A 126 -12.67 -9.09 1.94
CA MET A 126 -12.35 -10.08 0.91
C MET A 126 -11.06 -9.71 0.19
N VAL A 127 -10.13 -10.66 0.08
CA VAL A 127 -8.91 -10.50 -0.72
C VAL A 127 -8.83 -11.66 -1.70
N MET A 128 -9.02 -11.38 -2.99
CA MET A 128 -9.16 -12.40 -4.04
C MET A 128 -8.14 -12.23 -5.14
N LYS A 129 -7.46 -13.34 -5.47
CA LYS A 129 -6.65 -13.44 -6.69
C LYS A 129 -7.57 -13.74 -7.88
N MET A 130 -7.56 -12.87 -8.87
CA MET A 130 -8.24 -13.03 -10.15
C MET A 130 -7.38 -13.88 -11.09
N LYS A 131 -8.04 -14.71 -11.92
CA LYS A 131 -7.39 -15.55 -12.94
C LYS A 131 -7.05 -14.76 -14.19
#